data_AF-A0A455UIB9-F1
#
_entry.id   AF-A0A455UIB9-F1
#
_cell.length_a   1.000
_cell.length_b   1.000
_cell.length_c   1.000
_cell.angle_alpha   90.00
_cell.angle_beta   90.00
_cell.angle_gamma   90.00
#
_symmetry.space_group_name_H-M   'P 1'
#
loop_
_entity.id
_entity.type
_entity.pdbx_description
1 polymer ?
#
loop_
_entity_poly.entity_id
_entity_poly.type
_entity_poly.pdbx_seq_one_letter_code
_entity_poly.pdbx_strand_id
1 'polypeptide(L)'
;MTETSISRLFIAGIVPGILIGFGLMATTFIMATIGHAGQTRKFRFDVLWQAFKAAWLALVLPVIVIGGIIGGVFTATEAAVAALLYSLFISSRLPRI
;
A
#
# COMPACT_ATOMS: atom_id res chain seq x y z
N MET A 1 -18.38 -24.87 -0.55
CA MET A 1 -19.00 -23.89 -1.46
C MET A 1 -18.83 -22.49 -0.91
N THR A 2 -17.72 -21.84 -1.24
CA THR A 2 -17.70 -20.39 -1.44
C THR A 2 -16.73 -20.18 -2.60
N GLU A 3 -17.23 -20.33 -3.83
CA GLU A 3 -16.56 -19.86 -5.04
C GLU A 3 -16.59 -18.32 -5.06
N THR A 4 -16.13 -17.71 -3.97
CA THR A 4 -16.03 -16.26 -3.92
C THR A 4 -14.84 -15.91 -4.78
N SER A 5 -15.14 -15.40 -5.98
CA SER A 5 -14.16 -14.78 -6.86
C SER A 5 -13.26 -13.85 -6.04
N ILE A 6 -11.96 -14.08 -6.12
CA ILE A 6 -10.93 -13.34 -5.36
C ILE A 6 -11.05 -11.83 -5.64
N SER A 7 -11.46 -11.46 -6.85
CA SER A 7 -11.78 -10.10 -7.25
C SER A 7 -12.88 -9.47 -6.38
N ARG A 8 -13.92 -10.24 -5.98
CA ARG A 8 -14.98 -9.75 -5.08
C ARG A 8 -14.48 -9.52 -3.67
N LEU A 9 -13.56 -10.35 -3.17
CA LEU A 9 -12.92 -10.14 -1.87
C LEU A 9 -12.10 -8.84 -1.84
N PHE A 10 -11.35 -8.55 -2.91
CA PHE A 10 -10.61 -7.29 -3.02
C PHE A 10 -11.53 -6.06 -3.05
N ILE A 11 -12.63 -6.11 -3.82
CA ILE A 11 -13.61 -5.02 -3.87
C ILE A 11 -14.29 -4.83 -2.51
N ALA A 12 -14.66 -5.93 -1.83
CA ALA A 12 -15.23 -5.87 -0.48
C ALA A 12 -14.26 -5.25 0.55
N GLY A 13 -12.95 -5.36 0.32
CA GLY A 13 -11.91 -4.74 1.14
C GLY A 13 -11.82 -3.22 1.06
N ILE A 14 -12.43 -2.57 0.07
CA ILE A 14 -12.37 -1.11 -0.11
C ILE A 14 -12.98 -0.37 1.07
N VAL A 15 -14.20 -0.75 1.47
CA VAL A 15 -14.92 -0.11 2.60
C VAL A 15 -14.14 -0.23 3.92
N PRO A 16 -13.75 -1.43 4.41
CA PRO A 16 -12.97 -1.55 5.63
C PRO A 16 -11.57 -0.91 5.49
N GLY A 17 -10.96 -0.93 4.31
CA GLY A 17 -9.67 -0.27 4.06
C GLY A 17 -9.75 1.25 4.23
N ILE A 18 -10.80 1.88 3.70
CA ILE A 18 -11.06 3.32 3.88
C ILE A 18 -11.31 3.63 5.36
N LEU A 19 -12.14 2.82 6.04
CA LEU A 19 -12.42 3.01 7.47
C LEU A 19 -11.15 2.94 8.32
N ILE A 20 -10.29 1.94 8.09
CA ILE A 20 -9.00 1.82 8.78
C ILE A 20 -8.09 3.00 8.44
N GLY A 21 -8.02 3.41 7.17
CA GLY A 21 -7.21 4.54 6.73
C GLY A 21 -7.59 5.85 7.44
N PHE A 22 -8.88 6.18 7.49
CA PHE A 22 -9.37 7.34 8.24
C PHE A 22 -9.17 7.18 9.74
N GLY A 23 -9.34 5.98 10.29
CA GLY A 23 -9.06 5.67 11.68
C GLY A 23 -7.61 5.99 12.04
N LEU A 24 -6.65 5.52 11.25
CA LEU A 24 -5.22 5.78 11.44
C LEU A 24 -4.88 7.27 11.30
N MET A 25 -5.49 7.98 10.34
CA MET A 25 -5.33 9.43 10.21
C MET A 25 -5.81 10.16 11.46
N ALA A 26 -7.00 9.82 11.96
CA ALA A 26 -7.57 10.41 13.17
C ALA A 26 -6.72 10.11 14.40
N THR A 27 -6.32 8.85 14.61
CA THR A 27 -5.46 8.45 15.73
C THR A 27 -4.13 9.19 15.69
N THR A 28 -3.50 9.29 14.51
CA THR A 28 -2.23 10.02 14.35
C THR A 28 -2.39 11.51 14.64
N PHE A 29 -3.48 12.13 14.19
CA PHE A 29 -3.79 13.53 14.45
C PHE A 29 -4.00 13.81 15.95
N ILE A 30 -4.75 12.94 16.63
CA ILE A 30 -4.98 13.04 18.08
C ILE A 30 -3.64 12.91 18.81
N MET A 31 -2.85 11.87 18.52
CA MET A 31 -1.53 11.63 19.14
C MET A 31 -0.57 12.82 18.94
N ALA A 32 -0.60 13.45 17.76
CA ALA A 32 0.19 14.65 17.49
C ALA A 32 -0.29 15.87 18.29
N THR A 33 -1.60 16.00 18.51
CA THR A 33 -2.19 17.13 19.25
C THR A 33 -1.94 17.00 20.76
N ILE A 34 -1.93 15.79 21.31
CA ILE A 34 -1.67 15.53 22.75
C ILE A 34 -0.17 15.45 23.09
N GLY A 35 0.72 15.92 22.19
CA GLY A 35 2.16 16.00 22.45
C GLY A 35 2.90 14.66 22.45
N HIS A 36 2.28 13.57 21.97
CA HIS A 36 2.89 12.25 21.87
C HIS A 36 3.51 11.97 20.49
N ALA A 37 3.43 12.91 19.55
CA ALA A 37 4.21 12.82 18.32
C ALA A 37 5.66 13.23 18.58
N GLY A 38 6.61 12.49 17.98
CA GLY A 38 8.03 12.86 17.94
C GLY A 38 8.26 14.18 17.18
N GLN A 39 9.48 14.41 16.67
CA GLN A 39 9.81 15.65 15.94
C GLN A 39 8.81 15.92 14.80
N THR A 40 7.89 16.86 15.03
CA THR A 40 6.86 17.25 14.07
C THR A 40 7.48 18.21 13.07
N ARG A 41 7.88 17.68 11.91
CA ARG A 41 8.29 18.51 10.78
C ARG A 41 7.03 19.11 10.16
N LYS A 42 7.01 20.42 9.92
CA LYS A 42 5.92 21.07 9.17
C LYS A 42 5.73 20.34 7.83
N PHE A 43 4.48 20.14 7.44
CA PHE A 43 4.15 19.52 6.16
C PHE A 43 4.82 20.30 5.02
N ARG A 44 5.47 19.57 4.12
CA ARG A 44 6.30 20.09 3.06
C ARG A 44 6.08 19.29 1.80
N PHE A 45 5.48 19.92 0.79
CA PHE A 45 5.16 19.28 -0.49
C PHE A 45 6.41 18.71 -1.18
N ASP A 46 7.55 19.38 -1.04
CA ASP A 46 8.83 18.93 -1.60
C ASP A 46 9.32 17.63 -0.97
N VAL A 47 9.12 17.45 0.34
CA VAL A 47 9.47 16.22 1.06
C VAL A 47 8.50 15.10 0.68
N LEU A 48 7.20 15.40 0.59
CA LEU A 48 6.19 14.44 0.15
C LEU A 48 6.50 13.93 -1.26
N TRP A 49 6.84 14.83 -2.19
CA TRP A 49 7.14 14.45 -3.57
C TRP A 49 8.42 13.64 -3.70
N GLN A 50 9.45 13.97 -2.92
CA GLN A 50 10.67 13.16 -2.85
C GLN A 50 10.39 11.76 -2.30
N ALA A 51 9.63 11.66 -1.20
CA ALA A 51 9.24 10.38 -0.62
C ALA A 51 8.40 9.55 -1.58
N PHE A 52 7.46 10.18 -2.30
CA PHE A 52 6.64 9.53 -3.31
C PHE A 52 7.49 8.96 -4.45
N LYS A 53 8.45 9.74 -4.98
CA LYS A 53 9.40 9.27 -6.00
C LYS A 53 10.27 8.12 -5.49
N ALA A 54 10.74 8.20 -4.24
CA ALA A 54 11.52 7.14 -3.62
C ALA A 54 10.71 5.83 -3.48
N ALA A 55 9.41 5.95 -3.16
CA ALA A 55 8.50 4.81 -3.02
C ALA A 55 7.86 4.35 -4.34
N TRP A 56 8.13 5.02 -5.47
CA TRP A 56 7.44 4.79 -6.74
C TRP A 56 7.46 3.33 -7.18
N LEU A 57 8.62 2.66 -7.10
CA LEU A 57 8.73 1.24 -7.44
C LEU A 57 7.88 0.36 -6.51
N ALA A 58 7.89 0.63 -5.21
CA ALA A 58 7.07 -0.13 -4.26
C ALA A 58 5.56 0.02 -4.52
N LEU A 59 5.12 1.20 -4.98
CA LEU A 59 3.72 1.48 -5.31
C LEU A 59 3.20 0.72 -6.55
N VAL A 60 4.09 0.20 -7.40
CA VAL A 60 3.70 -0.62 -8.56
C VAL A 60 3.21 -2.01 -8.12
N LEU A 61 3.65 -2.50 -6.96
CA LEU A 61 3.32 -3.85 -6.49
C LEU A 61 1.79 -4.09 -6.32
N PRO A 62 1.02 -3.22 -5.64
CA PRO A 62 -0.44 -3.32 -5.62
C PRO A 62 -1.08 -3.31 -7.01
N VAL A 63 -0.52 -2.55 -7.96
CA VAL A 63 -1.03 -2.48 -9.33
C VAL A 63 -0.80 -3.80 -10.07
N ILE A 64 0.37 -4.42 -9.90
CA ILE A 64 0.67 -5.75 -10.47
C ILE A 64 -0.30 -6.79 -9.92
N VAL A 65 -0.51 -6.81 -8.60
CA VAL A 65 -1.36 -7.82 -7.94
C VAL A 65 -2.83 -7.60 -8.27
N ILE A 66 -3.38 -6.43 -7.97
CA ILE A 66 -4.80 -6.14 -8.14
C ILE A 66 -5.15 -6.05 -9.62
N GLY A 67 -4.33 -5.34 -10.41
CA GLY A 67 -4.53 -5.21 -11.85
C GLY A 67 -4.37 -6.54 -12.58
N GLY A 68 -3.39 -7.36 -12.20
CA GLY A 68 -3.19 -8.68 -12.78
C GLY A 68 -4.35 -9.65 -12.49
N ILE A 69 -4.89 -9.62 -11.26
CA ILE A 69 -6.00 -10.50 -10.86
C ILE A 69 -7.33 -10.01 -11.46
N ILE A 70 -7.65 -8.72 -11.34
CA ILE A 70 -8.93 -8.18 -11.85
C ILE A 70 -8.94 -8.18 -13.39
N GLY A 71 -7.79 -7.92 -14.02
CA GLY A 71 -7.63 -7.93 -15.47
C GLY A 71 -7.54 -9.34 -16.08
N GLY A 72 -7.53 -10.40 -15.28
CA GLY A 72 -7.47 -11.79 -15.75
C GLY A 72 -6.12 -12.22 -16.33
N VAL A 73 -5.05 -11.44 -16.07
CA VAL A 73 -3.68 -11.77 -16.50
C VAL A 73 -3.09 -12.87 -15.63
N PHE A 74 -3.39 -12.85 -14.33
CA PHE A 74 -2.91 -13.83 -13.36
C PHE A 74 -4.05 -14.36 -12.49
N THR A 75 -3.93 -15.63 -12.10
CA THR A 75 -4.64 -16.16 -10.93
C THR A 75 -3.99 -15.64 -9.63
N ALA A 76 -4.68 -15.76 -8.49
CA ALA A 76 -4.14 -15.24 -7.24
C ALA A 76 -2.83 -15.90 -6.79
N THR A 77 -2.64 -17.18 -7.09
CA THR A 77 -1.40 -17.92 -6.79
C THR A 77 -0.24 -17.44 -7.67
N GLU A 78 -0.49 -17.17 -8.96
CA GLU A 78 0.53 -16.62 -9.86
C GLU A 78 0.87 -15.18 -9.50
N ALA A 79 -0.12 -14.38 -9.13
CA ALA A 79 0.07 -13.02 -8.64
C ALA A 79 0.93 -12.98 -7.36
N ALA A 80 0.77 -13.96 -6.46
CA ALA A 80 1.60 -14.06 -5.26
C ALA A 80 3.09 -14.34 -5.60
N VAL A 81 3.35 -15.22 -6.57
CA VAL A 81 4.73 -15.49 -7.04
C VAL A 81 5.32 -14.26 -7.72
N ALA A 82 4.55 -13.59 -8.59
CA ALA A 82 4.98 -12.34 -9.23
C ALA A 82 5.27 -11.24 -8.20
N ALA A 83 4.42 -11.10 -7.17
CA ALA A 83 4.62 -10.17 -6.07
C ALA A 83 5.90 -10.46 -5.28
N LEU A 84 6.18 -11.73 -5.00
CA LEU A 84 7.40 -12.16 -4.31
C LEU A 84 8.64 -11.78 -5.12
N LEU A 85 8.68 -12.14 -6.41
CA LEU A 85 9.80 -11.84 -7.30
C LEU A 85 10.02 -10.33 -7.42
N TYR A 86 8.94 -9.56 -7.59
CA TYR A 86 9.02 -8.11 -7.65
C TYR A 86 9.49 -7.49 -6.33
N SER A 87 9.04 -8.01 -5.19
CA SER A 87 9.46 -7.54 -3.86
C SER A 87 10.94 -7.82 -3.61
N LEU A 88 11.46 -8.99 -4.02
CA LEU A 88 12.89 -9.30 -3.96
C LEU A 88 13.71 -8.35 -4.84
N PHE A 89 13.23 -8.08 -6.06
CA PHE A 89 13.86 -7.14 -6.97
C PHE A 89 13.92 -5.72 -6.37
N ILE A 90 12.80 -5.20 -5.86
CA ILE A 90 12.77 -3.88 -5.22
C ILE A 90 13.66 -3.86 -3.98
N SER A 91 13.59 -4.88 -3.11
CA SER A 91 14.39 -4.94 -1.88
C SER A 91 15.90 -4.82 -2.16
N SER A 92 16.36 -5.38 -3.28
CA SER A 92 17.76 -5.24 -3.71
C SER A 92 18.13 -3.83 -4.24
N ARG A 93 17.15 -3.06 -4.72
CA ARG A 93 17.36 -1.76 -5.39
C ARG A 93 16.93 -0.56 -4.57
N LEU A 94 16.08 -0.76 -3.56
CA LEU A 94 15.62 0.30 -2.71
C LEU A 94 16.76 0.70 -1.77
N PRO A 95 17.18 1.99 -1.75
CA PRO A 95 18.13 2.45 -0.76
C PRO A 95 17.53 2.17 0.63
N ARG A 96 18.32 1.58 1.52
CA ARG A 96 17.95 1.43 2.93
C ARG A 96 17.90 2.85 3.52
N ILE A 97 16.71 3.45 3.50
CA ILE A 97 16.42 4.74 4.16
C ILE A 97 16.36 4.50 5.66
#